data_AF-A0A933QNN3-F1
#
_entry.id   AF-A0A933QNN3-F1
#
_cell.length_a   1.000
_cell.length_b   1.000
_cell.length_c   1.000
_cell.angle_alpha   90.00
_cell.angle_beta   90.00
_cell.angle_gamma   90.00
#
_symmetry.space_group_name_H-M   'P 1'
#
loop_
_entity.id
_entity.type
_entity.pdbx_description
1 polymer ?
#
loop_
_entity_poly.entity_id
_entity_poly.type
_entity_poly.pdbx_seq_one_letter_code
_entity_poly.pdbx_strand_id
1 'polypeptide(L)'
;MRIRIWYLVAALIVLMSVAACGAPATSAPAATVPPTSAPATTAPQAVAPTPTTASVATATTAPKAATPTVPPAPAATATAAPKAVPAQPTAATKSQAATTNKLDIDKLLPNAPGRAEMLDYCVGCHHIAAIAIAAKPKEEWQAHKLGHVGRTVMPDAIYDKIYDYLIANYPPDRKIPDLPPELLSDWTSY
;
A
#
# COMPACT_ATOMS: atom_id res chain seq x y z
N MET A 1 0.96 34.79 -25.65
CA MET A 1 -0.17 34.06 -26.30
C MET A 1 0.20 32.60 -26.59
N ARG A 2 0.51 31.76 -25.58
CA ARG A 2 0.86 30.32 -25.78
C ARG A 2 0.07 29.35 -24.89
N ILE A 3 -0.88 29.84 -24.11
CA ILE A 3 -1.61 29.06 -23.08
C ILE A 3 -2.94 28.48 -23.61
N ARG A 4 -3.43 28.92 -24.78
CA ARG A 4 -4.78 28.55 -25.28
C ARG A 4 -4.84 27.27 -26.14
N ILE A 5 -3.71 26.66 -26.49
CA ILE A 5 -3.67 25.47 -27.38
C ILE A 5 -3.96 24.17 -26.61
N TRP A 6 -3.62 24.10 -25.32
CA TRP A 6 -3.76 22.86 -24.54
C TRP A 6 -5.21 22.49 -24.21
N TYR A 7 -6.10 23.47 -24.02
CA TYR A 7 -7.50 23.20 -23.66
C TYR A 7 -8.34 22.63 -24.81
N LEU A 8 -7.99 22.92 -26.07
CA LEU A 8 -8.71 22.38 -27.23
C LEU A 8 -8.40 20.90 -27.50
N VAL A 9 -7.19 20.43 -27.13
CA VAL A 9 -6.84 19.00 -27.26
C VAL A 9 -7.49 18.16 -26.15
N ALA A 10 -7.60 18.70 -24.93
CA ALA A 10 -8.26 18.01 -23.82
C ALA A 10 -9.78 17.84 -24.03
N ALA A 11 -10.45 18.77 -24.71
CA ALA A 11 -11.89 18.69 -24.97
C ALA A 11 -12.28 17.65 -26.03
N LEU A 12 -11.37 17.27 -26.93
CA LEU A 12 -11.70 16.34 -28.02
C LEU A 12 -11.60 14.85 -27.62
N ILE A 13 -10.91 14.53 -26.51
CA ILE A 13 -10.71 13.14 -26.06
C ILE A 13 -11.90 12.63 -25.22
N VAL A 14 -12.75 13.53 -24.70
CA VAL A 14 -13.90 13.17 -23.85
C VAL A 14 -15.13 12.69 -24.66
N LEU A 15 -15.12 12.84 -26.00
CA LEU A 15 -16.32 12.60 -26.83
C LEU A 15 -16.37 11.23 -27.55
N MET A 16 -15.49 10.28 -27.25
CA MET A 16 -15.31 9.04 -28.03
C MET A 16 -15.46 7.73 -27.24
N SER A 17 -16.26 7.67 -26.17
CA SER A 17 -16.40 6.42 -25.39
C SER A 17 -17.83 6.00 -25.04
N VAL A 18 -18.84 6.50 -25.74
CA VAL A 18 -20.22 6.01 -25.61
C VAL A 18 -20.63 5.25 -26.87
N ALA A 19 -20.38 3.94 -26.90
CA ALA A 19 -21.19 2.92 -27.60
C ALA A 19 -20.48 1.55 -27.60
N ALA A 20 -20.62 0.79 -26.51
CA ALA A 20 -20.45 -0.66 -26.56
C ALA A 20 -21.29 -1.33 -25.46
N CYS A 21 -22.61 -1.34 -25.64
CA CYS A 21 -23.46 -2.33 -25.00
C CYS A 21 -23.17 -3.70 -25.64
N GLY A 22 -22.19 -4.42 -25.10
CA GLY A 22 -21.95 -5.83 -25.39
C GLY A 22 -22.82 -6.71 -24.49
N ALA A 23 -23.51 -7.67 -25.12
CA ALA A 23 -24.45 -8.62 -24.53
C ALA A 23 -23.87 -9.46 -23.36
N PRO A 24 -24.72 -10.00 -22.47
CA PRO A 24 -24.30 -10.96 -21.46
C PRO A 24 -23.82 -12.25 -22.13
N ALA A 25 -22.56 -12.63 -21.86
CA ALA A 25 -22.05 -13.94 -22.20
C ALA A 25 -22.76 -14.99 -21.32
N THR A 26 -23.48 -15.90 -21.96
CA THR A 26 -24.04 -17.09 -21.35
C THR A 26 -22.89 -17.96 -20.83
N SER A 27 -22.74 -18.03 -19.51
CA SER A 27 -21.77 -18.92 -18.86
C SER A 27 -22.13 -20.37 -19.16
N ALA A 28 -21.19 -21.10 -19.75
CA ALA A 28 -21.27 -22.56 -19.85
C ALA A 28 -21.27 -23.19 -18.45
N PRO A 29 -21.97 -24.33 -18.23
CA PRO A 29 -21.91 -25.05 -16.97
C PRO A 29 -20.49 -25.55 -16.72
N ALA A 30 -19.97 -25.27 -15.53
CA ALA A 30 -18.68 -25.75 -15.07
C ALA A 30 -18.63 -27.29 -15.13
N ALA A 31 -17.58 -27.82 -15.76
CA ALA A 31 -17.27 -29.23 -15.70
C ALA A 31 -16.94 -29.60 -14.24
N THR A 32 -17.71 -30.53 -13.68
CA THR A 32 -17.48 -31.12 -12.36
C THR A 32 -16.14 -31.87 -12.39
N VAL A 33 -15.09 -31.26 -11.82
CA VAL A 33 -13.84 -31.96 -11.55
C VAL A 33 -14.08 -32.88 -10.35
N PRO A 34 -13.74 -34.19 -10.41
CA PRO A 34 -13.85 -35.06 -9.25
C PRO A 34 -12.91 -34.58 -8.15
N PRO A 35 -13.29 -34.68 -6.86
CA PRO A 35 -12.43 -34.29 -5.75
C PRO A 35 -11.19 -35.17 -5.74
N THR A 36 -10.02 -34.56 -5.92
CA THR A 36 -8.74 -35.15 -5.54
C THR A 36 -8.77 -35.37 -4.03
N SER A 37 -8.74 -36.63 -3.61
CA SER A 37 -8.62 -37.02 -2.21
C SER A 37 -7.38 -36.37 -1.59
N ALA A 38 -7.59 -35.42 -0.69
CA ALA A 38 -6.53 -34.87 0.14
C ALA A 38 -5.96 -35.95 1.07
N PRO A 39 -4.66 -35.95 1.38
CA PRO A 39 -4.13 -36.74 2.48
C PRO A 39 -4.79 -36.30 3.79
N ALA A 40 -5.23 -37.27 4.59
CA ALA A 40 -5.81 -37.06 5.90
C ALA A 40 -4.86 -36.23 6.78
N THR A 41 -5.19 -34.94 6.90
CA THR A 41 -4.59 -34.06 7.89
C THR A 41 -5.28 -34.37 9.20
N THR A 42 -4.53 -34.92 10.15
CA THR A 42 -4.91 -35.05 11.55
C THR A 42 -5.46 -33.71 12.03
N ALA A 43 -6.75 -33.66 12.31
CA ALA A 43 -7.41 -32.47 12.82
C ALA A 43 -6.77 -32.08 14.17
N PRO A 44 -6.39 -30.81 14.38
CA PRO A 44 -6.25 -30.31 15.74
C PRO A 44 -7.62 -30.44 16.42
N GLN A 45 -7.63 -31.08 17.59
CA GLN A 45 -8.82 -31.23 18.41
C GLN A 45 -9.46 -29.85 18.62
N ALA A 46 -10.75 -29.75 18.31
CA ALA A 46 -11.55 -28.60 18.66
C ALA A 46 -11.58 -28.50 20.19
N VAL A 47 -10.77 -27.60 20.74
CA VAL A 47 -10.94 -27.16 22.12
C VAL A 47 -12.22 -26.35 22.13
N ALA A 48 -13.25 -26.87 22.78
CA ALA A 48 -14.52 -26.20 22.94
C ALA A 48 -14.29 -24.79 23.52
N PRO A 49 -14.92 -23.73 22.98
CA PRO A 49 -14.86 -22.42 23.59
C PRO A 49 -15.49 -22.51 24.99
N THR A 50 -14.70 -22.20 26.00
CA THR A 50 -15.21 -22.00 27.36
C THR A 50 -16.24 -20.86 27.33
N PRO A 51 -17.41 -20.99 27.96
CA PRO A 51 -18.33 -19.87 28.07
C PRO A 51 -17.66 -18.76 28.87
N THR A 52 -17.30 -17.66 28.20
CA THR A 52 -16.89 -16.42 28.86
C THR A 52 -18.11 -15.89 29.60
N THR A 53 -18.06 -16.01 30.93
CA THR A 53 -19.01 -15.42 31.86
C THR A 53 -19.13 -13.92 31.58
N ALA A 54 -20.38 -13.48 31.44
CA ALA A 54 -20.75 -12.07 31.34
C ALA A 54 -20.14 -11.29 32.51
N SER A 55 -19.24 -10.37 32.20
CA SER A 55 -18.72 -9.40 33.16
C SER A 55 -19.78 -8.32 33.36
N VAL A 56 -20.21 -8.22 34.61
CA VAL A 56 -21.19 -7.27 35.13
C VAL A 56 -20.75 -5.84 34.81
N ALA A 57 -21.67 -5.07 34.25
CA ALA A 57 -21.55 -3.63 34.09
C ALA A 57 -21.48 -2.96 35.47
N THR A 58 -20.30 -2.48 35.86
CA THR A 58 -20.18 -1.51 36.95
C THR A 58 -20.24 -0.11 36.33
N ALA A 59 -21.38 0.55 36.50
CA ALA A 59 -21.53 1.97 36.24
C ALA A 59 -20.53 2.75 37.11
N THR A 60 -19.50 3.30 36.49
CA THR A 60 -18.59 4.26 37.13
C THR A 60 -19.15 5.65 36.89
N THR A 61 -19.48 6.32 37.99
CA THR A 61 -19.91 7.70 38.06
C THR A 61 -18.91 8.64 37.41
N ALA A 62 -19.43 9.55 36.58
CA ALA A 62 -18.68 10.63 35.96
C ALA A 62 -18.09 11.57 37.03
N PRO A 63 -16.78 11.86 37.04
CA PRO A 63 -16.24 12.94 37.84
C PRO A 63 -16.65 14.29 37.24
N LYS A 64 -17.21 15.13 38.10
CA LYS A 64 -17.49 16.56 37.92
C LYS A 64 -16.26 17.26 37.31
N ALA A 65 -16.46 17.86 36.14
CA ALA A 65 -15.45 18.64 35.44
C ALA A 65 -14.91 19.76 36.36
N ALA A 66 -13.64 19.65 36.74
CA ALA A 66 -12.88 20.79 37.19
C ALA A 66 -12.52 21.62 35.96
N THR A 67 -12.90 22.90 35.97
CA THR A 67 -12.41 23.90 35.02
C THR A 67 -10.88 23.92 35.08
N PRO A 68 -10.17 23.65 33.98
CA PRO A 68 -8.74 23.87 33.93
C PRO A 68 -8.47 25.37 33.97
N THR A 69 -7.83 25.83 35.03
CA THR A 69 -7.19 27.14 35.08
C THR A 69 -6.10 27.15 34.00
N VAL A 70 -6.33 27.91 32.93
CA VAL A 70 -5.37 28.13 31.86
C VAL A 70 -4.16 28.87 32.44
N PRO A 71 -2.95 28.27 32.47
CA PRO A 71 -1.74 29.02 32.80
C PRO A 71 -1.49 30.09 31.74
N PRO A 72 -0.98 31.29 32.11
CA PRO A 72 -0.70 32.36 31.16
C PRO A 72 0.26 31.85 30.07
N ALA A 73 -0.10 32.13 28.82
CA ALA A 73 0.68 31.79 27.66
C ALA A 73 2.13 32.29 27.83
N PRO A 74 3.15 31.41 27.79
CA PRO A 74 4.52 31.87 27.74
C PRO A 74 4.71 32.71 26.47
N ALA A 75 5.33 33.87 26.64
CA ALA A 75 5.67 34.77 25.56
C ALA A 75 6.36 34.00 24.43
N ALA A 76 5.89 34.22 23.19
CA ALA A 76 6.45 33.62 22.01
C ALA A 76 7.93 34.00 21.86
N THR A 77 8.82 33.13 22.32
CA THR A 77 10.22 33.18 21.95
C THR A 77 10.26 32.86 20.46
N ALA A 78 10.68 33.83 19.65
CA ALA A 78 10.89 33.65 18.23
C ALA A 78 11.84 32.46 18.01
N THR A 79 11.28 31.33 17.58
CA THR A 79 12.05 30.18 17.10
C THR A 79 12.85 30.67 15.90
N ALA A 80 14.16 30.79 16.08
CA ALA A 80 15.09 31.07 15.00
C ALA A 80 14.83 30.09 13.86
N ALA A 81 14.69 30.63 12.65
CA ALA A 81 14.52 29.83 11.44
C ALA A 81 15.61 28.74 11.41
N PRO A 82 15.26 27.46 11.24
CA PRO A 82 16.24 26.41 11.11
C PRO A 82 17.15 26.76 9.94
N LYS A 83 18.42 27.03 10.25
CA LYS A 83 19.49 27.21 9.28
C LYS A 83 19.50 25.93 8.46
N ALA A 84 19.12 26.04 7.18
CA ALA A 84 19.10 24.94 6.24
C ALA A 84 20.44 24.18 6.35
N VAL A 85 20.40 22.98 6.93
CA VAL A 85 21.52 22.06 6.88
C VAL A 85 21.66 21.71 5.40
N PRO A 86 22.79 22.01 4.75
CA PRO A 86 23.03 21.55 3.39
C PRO A 86 22.83 20.04 3.40
N ALA A 87 21.88 19.54 2.61
CA ALA A 87 21.68 18.12 2.41
C ALA A 87 23.05 17.53 2.03
N GLN A 88 23.65 16.79 2.96
CA GLN A 88 24.90 16.10 2.73
C GLN A 88 24.60 15.11 1.60
N PRO A 89 25.31 15.17 0.45
CA PRO A 89 25.16 14.17 -0.59
C PRO A 89 25.52 12.83 0.03
N THR A 90 24.51 12.02 0.35
CA THR A 90 24.73 10.61 0.66
C THR A 90 25.37 10.04 -0.58
N ALA A 91 26.66 9.69 -0.46
CA ALA A 91 27.40 9.06 -1.52
C ALA A 91 26.59 7.85 -1.97
N ALA A 92 26.08 7.92 -3.20
CA ALA A 92 25.38 6.82 -3.84
C ALA A 92 26.34 5.63 -3.82
N THR A 93 26.11 4.70 -2.88
CA THR A 93 26.70 3.37 -2.91
C THR A 93 26.41 2.84 -4.30
N LYS A 94 27.47 2.65 -5.08
CA LYS A 94 27.39 2.05 -6.41
C LYS A 94 26.83 0.64 -6.22
N SER A 95 25.52 0.53 -6.32
CA SER A 95 24.79 -0.73 -6.38
C SER A 95 25.47 -1.57 -7.44
N GLN A 96 26.04 -2.68 -6.99
CA GLN A 96 26.84 -3.57 -7.82
C GLN A 96 26.01 -3.97 -9.04
N ALA A 97 26.59 -3.74 -10.21
CA ALA A 97 26.02 -4.11 -11.49
C ALA A 97 26.04 -5.64 -11.62
N ALA A 98 24.96 -6.29 -11.19
CA ALA A 98 24.63 -7.64 -11.61
C ALA A 98 24.09 -7.58 -13.04
N THR A 99 24.88 -8.12 -13.98
CA THR A 99 24.51 -8.32 -15.38
C THR A 99 23.53 -9.47 -15.52
N THR A 100 22.22 -9.18 -15.56
CA THR A 100 21.17 -10.10 -16.04
C THR A 100 19.87 -9.31 -16.16
N ASN A 101 19.27 -9.28 -17.36
CA ASN A 101 17.97 -8.66 -17.69
C ASN A 101 17.61 -7.40 -16.88
N LYS A 102 17.97 -6.22 -17.41
CA LYS A 102 17.58 -4.92 -16.84
C LYS A 102 16.06 -4.92 -16.62
N LEU A 103 15.65 -5.16 -15.39
CA LEU A 103 14.27 -5.04 -14.97
C LEU A 103 13.85 -3.60 -15.26
N ASP A 104 12.86 -3.44 -16.12
CA ASP A 104 12.34 -2.12 -16.44
C ASP A 104 11.48 -1.66 -15.26
N ILE A 105 12.13 -1.00 -14.30
CA ILE A 105 11.48 -0.55 -13.06
C ILE A 105 10.30 0.36 -13.37
N ASP A 106 10.35 1.13 -14.47
CA ASP A 106 9.26 2.03 -14.85
C ASP A 106 8.02 1.27 -15.34
N LYS A 107 8.18 0.06 -15.89
CA LYS A 107 7.06 -0.83 -16.23
C LYS A 107 6.45 -1.51 -15.00
N LEU A 108 7.25 -1.84 -14.00
CA LEU A 108 6.77 -2.49 -12.78
C LEU A 108 6.16 -1.50 -11.79
N LEU A 109 6.79 -0.34 -11.66
CA LEU A 109 6.44 0.73 -10.75
C LEU A 109 6.09 1.98 -11.55
N PRO A 110 4.79 2.24 -11.79
CA PRO A 110 4.36 3.44 -12.49
C PRO A 110 4.99 4.70 -11.88
N ASN A 111 5.47 5.61 -12.73
CA ASN A 111 6.08 6.85 -12.25
C ASN A 111 5.01 7.83 -11.74
N ALA A 112 4.62 7.67 -10.46
CA ALA A 112 3.62 8.48 -9.79
C ALA A 112 4.11 8.99 -8.42
N PRO A 113 3.48 10.05 -7.85
CA PRO A 113 3.83 10.55 -6.53
C PRO A 113 3.77 9.45 -5.47
N GLY A 114 4.79 9.35 -4.61
CA GLY A 114 4.93 8.28 -3.61
C GLY A 114 5.79 7.10 -4.06
N ARG A 115 6.13 6.99 -5.35
CA ARG A 115 7.04 5.93 -5.85
C ARG A 115 8.42 6.01 -5.21
N ALA A 116 8.99 7.21 -5.09
CA ALA A 116 10.33 7.40 -4.55
C ALA A 116 10.41 6.97 -3.08
N GLU A 117 9.41 7.38 -2.27
CA GLU A 117 9.30 6.97 -0.88
C GLU A 117 9.07 5.47 -0.74
N MET A 118 8.24 4.87 -1.60
CA MET A 118 8.04 3.42 -1.60
C MET A 118 9.35 2.68 -1.90
N LEU A 119 10.10 3.16 -2.89
CA LEU A 119 11.42 2.60 -3.23
C LEU A 119 12.43 2.75 -2.10
N ASP A 120 12.42 3.86 -1.37
CA ASP A 120 13.37 4.09 -0.28
C ASP A 120 13.05 3.24 0.96
N TYR A 121 11.76 3.13 1.31
CA TYR A 121 11.34 2.51 2.57
C TYR A 121 10.91 1.04 2.46
N CYS A 122 10.37 0.59 1.32
CA CYS A 122 9.75 -0.74 1.24
C CYS A 122 10.69 -1.82 0.71
N VAL A 123 11.66 -1.47 -0.14
CA VAL A 123 12.57 -2.45 -0.77
C VAL A 123 13.73 -2.86 0.14
N GLY A 124 13.90 -2.19 1.27
CA GLY A 124 14.95 -2.52 2.25
C GLY A 124 14.66 -3.80 3.04
N CYS A 125 13.39 -4.22 3.14
CA CYS A 125 12.99 -5.40 3.91
C CYS A 125 12.52 -6.57 3.02
N HIS A 126 12.09 -6.31 1.79
CA HIS A 126 11.54 -7.31 0.88
C HIS A 126 11.89 -6.96 -0.56
N HIS A 127 11.92 -7.98 -1.42
CA HIS A 127 12.15 -7.80 -2.83
C HIS A 127 10.98 -7.04 -3.50
N ILE A 128 11.31 -6.16 -4.43
CA ILE A 128 10.34 -5.29 -5.15
C ILE A 128 9.26 -6.08 -5.90
N ALA A 129 9.56 -7.33 -6.27
CA ALA A 129 8.63 -8.25 -6.92
C ALA A 129 7.33 -8.43 -6.11
N ALA A 130 7.44 -8.52 -4.78
CA ALA A 130 6.29 -8.69 -3.90
C ALA A 130 5.28 -7.54 -4.04
N ILE A 131 5.78 -6.32 -4.21
CA ILE A 131 4.96 -5.12 -4.45
C ILE A 131 4.40 -5.15 -5.87
N ALA A 132 5.22 -5.52 -6.86
CA ALA A 132 4.83 -5.55 -8.27
C ALA A 132 3.67 -6.52 -8.57
N ILE A 133 3.60 -7.65 -7.85
CA ILE A 133 2.53 -8.66 -8.00
C ILE A 133 1.34 -8.44 -7.05
N ALA A 134 1.49 -7.61 -6.02
CA ALA A 134 0.41 -7.32 -5.10
C ALA A 134 -0.60 -6.40 -5.78
N ALA A 135 -1.78 -6.95 -6.08
CA ALA A 135 -2.95 -6.21 -6.53
C ALA A 135 -4.06 -6.41 -5.49
N LYS A 136 -4.49 -5.34 -4.82
CA LYS A 136 -5.38 -5.43 -3.67
C LYS A 136 -6.41 -4.29 -3.66
N PRO A 137 -7.61 -4.52 -3.11
CA PRO A 137 -8.55 -3.42 -2.86
C PRO A 137 -7.99 -2.45 -1.81
N LYS A 138 -8.56 -1.25 -1.76
CA LYS A 138 -8.12 -0.17 -0.85
C LYS A 138 -8.09 -0.62 0.61
N GLU A 139 -9.12 -1.35 1.03
CA GLU A 139 -9.30 -1.80 2.41
C GLU A 139 -8.19 -2.77 2.82
N GLU A 140 -7.79 -3.68 1.91
CA GLU A 140 -6.67 -4.58 2.13
C GLU A 140 -5.32 -3.85 2.20
N TRP A 141 -5.12 -2.83 1.36
CA TRP A 141 -3.93 -1.99 1.46
C TRP A 141 -3.86 -1.25 2.79
N GLN A 142 -4.98 -0.75 3.30
CA GLN A 142 -5.03 -0.11 4.62
C GLN A 142 -4.77 -1.11 5.76
N ALA A 143 -5.31 -2.32 5.67
CA ALA A 143 -4.97 -3.38 6.62
C ALA A 143 -3.48 -3.75 6.56
N HIS A 144 -2.90 -3.81 5.35
CA HIS A 144 -1.47 -4.03 5.13
C HIS A 144 -0.60 -2.93 5.75
N LYS A 145 -1.05 -1.66 5.70
CA LYS A 145 -0.43 -0.51 6.38
C LYS A 145 -0.36 -0.74 7.88
N LEU A 146 -1.47 -1.09 8.50
CA LEU A 146 -1.52 -1.34 9.95
C LEU A 146 -0.59 -2.48 10.37
N GLY A 147 -0.39 -3.49 9.52
CA GLY A 147 0.57 -4.56 9.75
C GLY A 147 2.04 -4.13 9.71
N HIS A 148 2.36 -3.01 9.07
CA HIS A 148 3.72 -2.46 8.95
C HIS A 148 4.01 -1.36 9.98
N VAL A 149 2.98 -0.64 10.43
CA VAL A 149 3.11 0.34 11.51
C VAL A 149 3.65 -0.35 12.76
N GLY A 150 4.77 0.16 13.28
CA GLY A 150 5.47 -0.43 14.43
C GLY A 150 6.49 -1.51 14.10
N ARG A 151 6.56 -1.99 12.84
CA ARG A 151 7.64 -2.88 12.35
C ARG A 151 8.70 -2.13 11.55
N THR A 152 8.35 -0.96 11.03
CA THR A 152 9.22 -0.08 10.27
C THR A 152 9.27 1.28 10.95
N VAL A 153 10.42 1.96 10.89
CA VAL A 153 10.62 3.28 11.50
C VAL A 153 10.51 4.33 10.40
N MET A 154 9.30 4.85 10.19
CA MET A 154 9.05 5.96 9.26
C MET A 154 7.96 6.89 9.80
N PRO A 155 7.96 8.19 9.42
CA PRO A 155 6.90 9.11 9.81
C PRO A 155 5.53 8.72 9.24
N ASP A 156 4.44 9.00 9.97
CA ASP A 156 3.07 8.68 9.56
C ASP A 156 2.71 9.24 8.17
N ALA A 157 3.12 10.48 7.89
CA ALA A 157 2.90 11.11 6.59
C ALA A 157 3.58 10.36 5.42
N ILE A 158 4.67 9.63 5.68
CA ILE A 158 5.33 8.80 4.68
C ILE A 158 4.53 7.52 4.43
N TYR A 159 3.98 6.89 5.48
CA TYR A 159 3.04 5.78 5.27
C TYR A 159 1.85 6.20 4.41
N ASP A 160 1.22 7.34 4.72
CA ASP A 160 0.08 7.82 3.92
C ASP A 160 0.46 7.98 2.45
N LYS A 161 1.59 8.63 2.18
CA LYS A 161 2.07 8.85 0.80
C LYS A 161 2.37 7.54 0.06
N ILE A 162 3.01 6.57 0.72
CA ILE A 162 3.30 5.26 0.11
C ILE A 162 2.01 4.50 -0.17
N TYR A 163 1.07 4.46 0.78
CA TYR A 163 -0.15 3.68 0.60
C TYR A 163 -1.14 4.34 -0.37
N ASP A 164 -1.18 5.67 -0.45
CA ASP A 164 -1.91 6.37 -1.53
C ASP A 164 -1.36 5.99 -2.91
N TYR A 165 -0.03 5.90 -3.05
CA TYR A 165 0.60 5.40 -4.27
C TYR A 165 0.21 3.95 -4.56
N LEU A 166 0.27 3.06 -3.57
CA LEU A 166 -0.07 1.65 -3.74
C LEU A 166 -1.54 1.47 -4.15
N ILE A 167 -2.45 2.18 -3.50
CA ILE A 167 -3.89 2.13 -3.80
C ILE A 167 -4.18 2.62 -5.23
N ALA A 168 -3.54 3.72 -5.65
CA ALA A 168 -3.78 4.29 -6.97
C ALA A 168 -3.19 3.47 -8.12
N ASN A 169 -2.06 2.78 -7.87
CA ASN A 169 -1.29 2.10 -8.92
C ASN A 169 -1.41 0.57 -8.88
N TYR A 170 -1.91 -0.02 -7.80
CA TYR A 170 -2.04 -1.47 -7.61
C TYR A 170 -3.46 -1.88 -7.20
N PRO A 171 -4.49 -1.50 -7.98
CA PRO A 171 -5.86 -1.91 -7.74
C PRO A 171 -6.04 -3.41 -8.04
N PRO A 172 -7.11 -4.06 -7.53
CA PRO A 172 -7.29 -5.52 -7.64
C PRO A 172 -7.48 -6.03 -9.08
N ASP A 173 -7.89 -5.16 -10.00
CA ASP A 173 -8.09 -5.45 -11.42
C ASP A 173 -6.82 -5.22 -12.27
N ARG A 174 -5.72 -4.76 -11.66
CA ARG A 174 -4.46 -4.57 -12.36
C ARG A 174 -3.96 -5.91 -12.90
N LYS A 175 -3.65 -5.93 -14.20
CA LYS A 175 -2.92 -7.03 -14.81
C LYS A 175 -1.51 -7.11 -14.21
N ILE A 176 -1.21 -8.24 -13.59
CA ILE A 176 0.15 -8.54 -13.09
C ILE A 176 1.09 -8.56 -14.30
N PRO A 177 2.18 -7.78 -14.29
CA PRO A 177 3.15 -7.78 -15.38
C PRO A 177 3.81 -9.15 -15.49
N ASP A 178 4.23 -9.53 -16.69
CA ASP A 178 5.05 -10.73 -16.89
C ASP A 178 6.41 -10.48 -16.22
N LEU A 179 6.71 -11.25 -15.18
CA LEU A 179 7.94 -11.11 -14.40
C LEU A 179 8.93 -12.20 -14.83
N PRO A 180 10.22 -11.86 -14.96
CA PRO A 180 11.22 -12.86 -15.26
C PRO A 180 11.22 -13.94 -14.16
N PRO A 181 11.35 -15.23 -14.50
CA PRO A 181 11.33 -16.32 -13.52
C PRO A 181 12.37 -16.15 -12.41
N GLU A 182 13.51 -15.53 -12.73
CA GLU A 182 14.58 -15.23 -11.77
C GLU A 182 14.11 -14.25 -10.68
N LEU A 183 13.20 -13.33 -11.00
CA LEU A 183 12.60 -12.45 -9.99
C LEU A 183 11.65 -13.20 -9.07
N LEU A 184 11.00 -14.24 -9.61
CA LEU A 184 10.00 -15.06 -8.92
C LEU A 184 10.62 -16.18 -8.06
N SER A 185 11.87 -16.58 -8.32
CA SER A 185 12.59 -17.51 -7.44
C SER A 185 13.08 -16.83 -6.15
N ASP A 186 13.54 -15.59 -6.28
CA ASP A 186 14.31 -14.93 -5.22
C ASP A 186 13.41 -14.16 -4.23
N TRP A 187 12.18 -13.83 -4.62
CA TRP A 187 11.29 -13.02 -3.77
C TRP A 187 10.58 -13.80 -2.67
N THR A 188 10.76 -15.11 -2.54
CA THR A 188 10.20 -15.90 -1.42
C THR A 188 11.27 -16.43 -0.47
N SER A 189 12.55 -16.17 -0.74
CA SER A 189 13.68 -16.74 0.00
C SER A 189 14.12 -15.91 1.22
N TYR A 190 13.20 -15.22 1.90
CA TYR A 190 13.50 -14.46 3.13
C TYR A 190 13.59 -15.36 4.37
#